data_AF-F9PAA0-F1
#
_entry.id   AF-F9PAA0-F1
#
_cell.length_a   1.000
_cell.length_b   1.000
_cell.length_c   1.000
_cell.angle_alpha   90.00
_cell.angle_beta   90.00
_cell.angle_gamma   90.00
#
_symmetry.space_group_name_H-M   'P 1'
#
loop_
_entity.id
_entity.type
_entity.pdbx_description
1 polymer ?
#
loop_
_entity_poly.entity_id
_entity_poly.type
_entity_poly.pdbx_seq_one_letter_code
_entity_poly.pdbx_strand_id
1 'polypeptide(L)'
;MINLEQILPENMKSALAGQDLESTKLHLISVFEKAAGLDKFKSLGGVDVKTDITKDYIIKVTINIDMNKINLDEASKLDTYGSMFSTIKNLTPKQYIESVKATGAKEVANP
;
A
#
# COMPACT_ATOMS: atom_id res chain seq x y z
N MET A 1 0.49 -7.57 -7.74
CA MET A 1 -0.51 -6.61 -7.25
C MET A 1 -0.67 -6.84 -5.77
N ILE A 2 -0.67 -5.77 -4.97
CA ILE A 2 -0.90 -5.79 -3.52
C ILE A 2 -2.16 -4.95 -3.27
N ASN A 3 -3.12 -5.50 -2.53
CA ASN A 3 -4.32 -4.79 -2.12
C ASN A 3 -4.32 -4.66 -0.60
N LEU A 4 -4.59 -3.45 -0.11
CA LEU A 4 -4.65 -3.14 1.30
C LEU A 4 -5.98 -2.45 1.58
N GLU A 5 -6.73 -2.98 2.53
CA GLU A 5 -7.97 -2.38 3.00
C GLU A 5 -7.82 -2.05 4.48
N GLN A 6 -8.09 -0.81 4.85
CA GLN A 6 -8.13 -0.40 6.24
C GLN A 6 -9.32 0.52 6.50
N ILE A 7 -9.87 0.44 7.70
CA ILE A 7 -10.84 1.43 8.16
C ILE A 7 -10.12 2.77 8.33
N LEU A 8 -10.76 3.87 7.91
CA LEU A 8 -10.25 5.22 8.13
C LEU A 8 -10.00 5.42 9.63
N PRO A 9 -8.77 5.79 10.04
CA PRO A 9 -8.45 6.00 11.45
C PRO A 9 -9.35 7.07 12.09
N GLU A 10 -9.71 6.89 13.37
CA GLU A 10 -10.61 7.80 14.09
C GLU A 10 -10.11 9.26 14.13
N ASN A 11 -8.79 9.47 14.19
CA ASN A 11 -8.20 10.80 14.11
C ASN A 11 -8.42 11.48 12.75
N MET A 12 -8.54 10.72 11.66
CA MET A 12 -8.89 11.23 10.33
C MET A 12 -10.41 11.40 10.18
N LYS A 13 -11.22 10.51 10.77
CA LYS A 13 -12.69 10.69 10.85
C LYS A 13 -13.08 11.94 11.63
N SER A 14 -12.33 12.28 12.68
CA SER A 14 -12.59 13.49 13.47
C SER A 14 -12.34 14.77 12.66
N ALA A 15 -11.44 14.75 11.67
CA ALA A 15 -11.23 15.86 10.74
C ALA A 15 -12.40 16.06 9.76
N LEU A 16 -13.29 15.07 9.63
CA LEU A 16 -14.52 15.15 8.82
C LEU A 16 -15.72 15.72 9.60
N ALA A 17 -15.57 16.11 10.87
CA ALA A 17 -16.67 16.57 11.73
C ALA A 17 -17.41 17.79 11.16
N GLY A 18 -18.39 17.54 10.29
CA GLY A 18 -19.22 18.54 9.61
C GLY A 18 -18.87 18.79 8.13
N GLN A 19 -17.90 18.09 7.55
CA GLN A 19 -17.54 18.21 6.13
C GLN A 19 -18.02 17.00 5.33
N ASP A 20 -18.42 17.23 4.08
CA ASP A 20 -18.80 16.16 3.16
C ASP A 20 -17.56 15.35 2.73
N LEU A 21 -17.66 14.02 2.75
CA LEU A 21 -16.57 13.12 2.43
C LEU A 21 -16.04 13.33 1.01
N GLU A 22 -16.91 13.52 0.01
CA GLU A 22 -16.47 13.69 -1.38
C GLU A 22 -15.67 14.98 -1.56
N SER A 23 -16.06 16.05 -0.86
CA SER A 23 -15.35 17.33 -0.89
C SER A 23 -13.95 17.29 -0.26
N THR A 24 -13.72 16.37 0.67
CA THR A 24 -12.47 16.26 1.46
C THR A 24 -11.62 15.05 1.09
N LYS A 25 -12.15 14.15 0.25
CA LYS A 25 -11.57 12.87 -0.12
C LYS A 25 -10.13 12.97 -0.61
N LEU A 26 -9.85 13.89 -1.53
CA LEU A 26 -8.50 14.08 -2.08
C LEU A 26 -7.50 14.53 -1.00
N HIS A 27 -7.94 15.38 -0.09
CA HIS A 27 -7.09 15.83 1.03
C HIS A 27 -6.79 14.67 1.99
N LEU A 28 -7.82 13.90 2.37
CA LEU A 28 -7.65 12.73 3.24
C LEU A 28 -6.74 11.67 2.61
N ILE A 29 -6.90 11.39 1.32
CA ILE A 29 -6.01 10.50 0.58
C ILE A 29 -4.57 11.02 0.65
N SER A 30 -4.34 12.30 0.39
CA SER A 30 -2.99 12.88 0.44
C SER A 30 -2.35 12.79 1.83
N VAL A 31 -3.12 13.08 2.88
CA VAL A 31 -2.65 12.96 4.28
C VAL A 31 -2.32 11.50 4.61
N PHE A 32 -3.20 10.57 4.24
CA PHE A 32 -2.97 9.15 4.45
C PHE A 32 -1.73 8.66 3.70
N GLU A 33 -1.60 8.99 2.41
CA GLU A 33 -0.46 8.54 1.60
C GLU A 33 0.87 9.03 2.15
N LYS A 34 0.92 10.28 2.62
CA LYS A 34 2.13 10.83 3.27
C LYS A 34 2.42 10.14 4.60
N ALA A 35 1.40 9.90 5.42
CA ALA A 35 1.56 9.22 6.71
C ALA A 35 2.00 7.75 6.55
N ALA A 36 1.49 7.07 5.52
CA ALA A 36 1.85 5.71 5.18
C ALA A 36 3.18 5.60 4.40
N GLY A 37 3.76 6.72 3.95
CA GLY A 37 4.97 6.71 3.12
C GLY A 37 4.74 6.22 1.68
N LEU A 38 3.48 6.24 1.21
CA LEU A 38 3.10 5.85 -0.16
C LEU A 38 3.54 6.88 -1.20
N ASP A 39 3.76 8.13 -0.80
CA ASP A 39 4.32 9.18 -1.65
C ASP A 39 5.73 8.85 -2.14
N LYS A 40 6.59 8.39 -1.21
CA LYS A 40 7.93 7.89 -1.54
C LYS A 40 7.85 6.62 -2.39
N PHE A 41 6.89 5.75 -2.10
CA PHE A 41 6.69 4.52 -2.84
C PHE A 41 6.29 4.78 -4.31
N LYS A 42 5.39 5.75 -4.54
CA LYS A 42 4.98 6.22 -5.89
C LYS A 42 6.11 6.81 -6.71
N SER A 43 7.17 7.31 -6.07
CA SER A 43 8.32 7.88 -6.78
C SER A 43 9.21 6.83 -7.45
N LEU A 44 9.05 5.54 -7.11
CA LEU A 44 9.82 4.45 -7.71
C LEU A 44 9.36 4.17 -9.14
N GLY A 45 10.32 4.03 -10.05
CA GLY A 45 10.05 3.56 -11.41
C GLY A 45 9.36 2.19 -11.40
N GLY A 46 8.32 2.01 -12.22
CA GLY A 46 7.58 0.75 -12.27
C GLY A 46 6.58 0.53 -11.15
N VAL A 47 6.30 1.54 -10.31
CA VAL A 47 5.30 1.46 -9.25
C VAL A 47 4.09 2.34 -9.58
N ASP A 48 2.89 1.75 -9.50
CA ASP A 48 1.61 2.44 -9.59
C ASP A 48 0.82 2.21 -8.30
N VAL A 49 0.46 3.29 -7.60
CA VAL A 49 -0.33 3.22 -6.37
C VAL A 49 -1.62 3.99 -6.57
N LYS A 50 -2.74 3.31 -6.36
CA LYS A 50 -4.08 3.89 -6.36
C LYS A 50 -4.65 3.81 -4.96
N THR A 51 -5.06 4.96 -4.43
CA THR A 51 -5.72 5.06 -3.14
C THR A 51 -7.12 5.61 -3.35
N ASP A 52 -8.10 4.96 -2.74
CA ASP A 52 -9.48 5.41 -2.72
C ASP A 52 -10.03 5.35 -1.29
N ILE A 53 -11.06 6.15 -1.02
CA ILE A 53 -11.83 6.08 0.23
C ILE A 53 -13.29 5.82 -0.14
N THR A 54 -13.83 4.70 0.34
CA THR A 54 -15.22 4.34 0.13
C THR A 54 -16.15 5.17 1.01
N LYS A 55 -17.45 5.16 0.69
CA LYS A 55 -18.49 5.81 1.50
C LYS A 55 -18.60 5.24 2.93
N ASP A 56 -18.18 3.99 3.11
CA ASP A 56 -18.12 3.31 4.41
C ASP A 56 -16.84 3.65 5.19
N TYR A 57 -16.11 4.70 4.79
CA TYR A 57 -14.85 5.12 5.38
C TYR A 57 -13.78 4.01 5.36
N ILE A 58 -13.74 3.22 4.29
CA ILE A 58 -12.67 2.23 4.06
C ILE A 58 -11.67 2.83 3.09
N ILE A 59 -10.42 2.94 3.52
CA ILE A 59 -9.30 3.25 2.62
C ILE A 59 -8.94 1.96 1.88
N LYS A 60 -8.95 2.03 0.56
CA LYS A 60 -8.47 0.98 -0.34
C LYS A 60 -7.20 1.45 -1.03
N VAL A 61 -6.12 0.68 -0.88
CA VAL A 61 -4.86 0.92 -1.58
C VAL A 61 -4.58 -0.26 -2.49
N THR A 62 -4.42 0.01 -3.78
CA THR A 62 -3.95 -0.97 -4.76
C THR A 62 -2.57 -0.55 -5.24
N ILE A 63 -1.61 -1.46 -5.13
CA ILE A 63 -0.23 -1.26 -5.51
C ILE A 63 0.13 -2.26 -6.61
N ASN A 64 0.55 -1.73 -7.76
CA ASN A 64 1.09 -2.50 -8.86
C ASN A 64 2.59 -2.25 -8.97
N ILE A 65 3.36 -3.34 -9.09
CA ILE A 65 4.81 -3.30 -9.21
C ILE A 65 5.19 -4.04 -10.48
N ASP A 66 5.75 -3.31 -11.43
CA ASP A 66 6.36 -3.85 -12.65
C ASP A 66 7.79 -4.28 -12.33
N MET A 67 7.95 -5.59 -12.12
CA MET A 67 9.24 -6.19 -11.76
C MET A 67 10.32 -6.01 -12.84
N ASN A 68 9.97 -5.64 -14.07
CA ASN A 68 10.93 -5.37 -15.15
C ASN A 68 11.44 -3.92 -15.14
N LYS A 69 10.76 -3.01 -14.42
CA LYS A 69 11.10 -1.58 -14.38
C LYS A 69 11.58 -1.10 -13.02
N ILE A 70 11.20 -1.80 -11.96
CA ILE A 70 11.56 -1.39 -10.61
C ILE A 70 13.05 -1.60 -10.31
N ASN A 71 13.68 -0.58 -9.74
CA ASN A 71 15.01 -0.69 -9.17
C ASN A 71 14.90 -1.24 -7.73
N LEU A 72 15.13 -2.54 -7.55
CA LEU A 72 15.05 -3.20 -6.24
C LEU A 72 16.12 -2.71 -5.25
N ASP A 73 17.26 -2.20 -5.73
CA ASP A 73 18.33 -1.65 -4.87
C ASP A 73 17.97 -0.28 -4.28
N GLU A 74 17.21 0.52 -5.02
CA GLU A 74 16.65 1.77 -4.51
C GLU A 74 15.43 1.50 -3.62
N ALA A 75 14.54 0.63 -4.08
CA ALA A 75 13.31 0.31 -3.37
C ALA A 75 13.57 -0.31 -1.98
N SER A 76 14.62 -1.13 -1.86
CA SER A 76 15.03 -1.75 -0.58
C SER A 76 15.53 -0.76 0.48
N LYS A 77 15.85 0.48 0.10
CA LYS A 77 16.31 1.53 1.02
C LYS A 77 15.17 2.37 1.60
N LEU A 78 13.93 2.14 1.18
CA LEU A 78 12.77 2.86 1.73
C LEU A 78 12.51 2.45 3.18
N ASP A 79 12.33 3.44 4.06
CA ASP A 79 12.13 3.22 5.50
C ASP A 79 10.93 2.28 5.79
N THR A 80 9.79 2.49 5.12
CA THR A 80 8.54 1.78 5.42
C THR A 80 8.42 0.44 4.70
N TYR A 81 8.90 0.35 3.45
CA TYR A 81 8.63 -0.79 2.56
C TYR A 81 9.90 -1.50 2.06
N GLY A 82 11.09 -1.03 2.44
CA GLY A 82 12.35 -1.55 1.93
C GLY A 82 12.62 -3.01 2.31
N SER A 83 12.11 -3.46 3.45
CA SER A 83 12.20 -4.86 3.88
C SER A 83 11.50 -5.80 2.90
N MET A 84 10.32 -5.42 2.39
CA MET A 84 9.56 -6.21 1.40
C MET A 84 10.39 -6.42 0.12
N PHE A 85 11.00 -5.36 -0.41
CA PHE A 85 11.84 -5.46 -1.61
C PHE A 85 13.14 -6.22 -1.37
N SER A 86 13.72 -6.08 -0.18
CA SER A 86 14.88 -6.89 0.22
C SER A 86 14.54 -8.37 0.24
N THR A 87 13.35 -8.74 0.71
CA THR A 87 12.86 -10.13 0.66
C THR A 87 12.64 -10.59 -0.78
N ILE A 88 11.96 -9.80 -1.62
CA ILE A 88 11.68 -10.14 -3.02
C ILE A 88 12.98 -10.29 -3.83
N LYS A 89 14.01 -9.49 -3.53
CA LYS A 89 15.33 -9.58 -4.18
C LYS A 89 16.04 -10.91 -3.89
N ASN A 90 15.85 -11.45 -2.68
CA ASN A 90 16.61 -12.59 -2.19
C ASN A 90 15.86 -13.92 -2.27
N LEU A 91 14.52 -13.89 -2.45
CA LEU A 91 13.69 -15.08 -2.51
C LEU A 91 13.09 -15.26 -3.91
N THR A 92 13.03 -16.53 -4.35
CA THR A 92 12.16 -16.88 -5.46
C THR A 92 10.68 -16.68 -5.07
N PRO A 93 9.76 -16.50 -6.04
CA PRO A 93 8.32 -16.37 -5.74
C PRO A 93 7.78 -17.52 -4.87
N LYS A 94 8.25 -18.75 -5.10
CA LYS A 94 7.88 -19.92 -4.29
C LYS A 94 8.32 -19.79 -2.84
N GLN A 95 9.59 -19.44 -2.62
CA GLN A 95 10.14 -19.26 -1.26
C GLN A 95 9.47 -18.10 -0.51
N TYR A 96 9.10 -17.04 -1.22
CA TYR A 96 8.32 -15.95 -0.63
C TYR A 96 6.93 -16.41 -0.19
N ILE A 97 6.20 -17.16 -1.03
CA ILE A 97 4.88 -17.69 -0.68
C ILE A 97 4.97 -18.63 0.53
N GLU A 98 5.99 -19.50 0.57
CA GLU A 98 6.23 -20.40 1.70
C GLU A 98 6.54 -19.63 2.99
N SER A 99 7.36 -18.55 2.92
CA SER A 99 7.71 -17.75 4.09
C SER A 99 6.51 -16.99 4.67
N VAL A 100 5.63 -16.43 3.83
CA VAL A 100 4.42 -15.75 4.31
C VAL A 100 3.36 -16.74 4.81
N LYS A 101 3.27 -17.94 4.22
CA LYS A 101 2.40 -19.01 4.74
C LYS A 101 2.87 -19.46 6.14
N ALA A 102 4.19 -19.54 6.36
CA ALA A 102 4.75 -19.87 7.67
C ALA A 102 4.45 -18.81 8.75
N THR A 103 4.22 -17.56 8.38
CA THR A 103 3.82 -16.48 9.30
C THR A 103 2.29 -16.35 9.45
N GLY A 104 1.53 -17.29 8.88
CA GLY A 104 0.07 -17.36 9.03
C GLY A 104 -0.73 -16.71 7.91
N ALA A 105 -0.08 -16.26 6.82
CA ALA A 105 -0.80 -15.76 5.65
C ALA A 105 -1.62 -16.88 4.99
N LYS A 106 -2.81 -16.53 4.50
CA LYS A 106 -3.70 -17.44 3.78
C LYS A 106 -3.75 -17.06 2.31
N GLU A 107 -3.84 -18.08 1.47
CA GLU A 107 -4.07 -17.90 0.04
C GLU A 107 -5.51 -17.44 -0.18
N VAL A 108 -5.68 -16.37 -0.96
CA VAL A 108 -6.98 -15.84 -1.36
C VAL A 108 -7.13 -16.14 -2.84
N ALA A 109 -8.23 -16.78 -3.23
CA ALA A 109 -8.52 -17.01 -4.64
C ALA A 109 -8.60 -15.66 -5.37
N ASN A 110 -7.91 -15.56 -6.51
CA ASN A 110 -8.06 -14.41 -7.37
C ASN A 110 -9.42 -14.54 -8.09
N PRO A 111 -10.40 -13.67 -7.84
CA PRO A 111 -11.69 -13.72 -8.53
C PRO A 111 -11.56 -13.45 -10.03
#